data_AF-A0A8J2ULF7-F1
#
_entry.id   AF-A0A8J2ULF7-F1
#
_cell.length_a   1.000
_cell.length_b   1.000
_cell.length_c   1.000
_cell.angle_alpha   90.00
_cell.angle_beta   90.00
_cell.angle_gamma   90.00
#
_symmetry.space_group_name_H-M   'P 1'
#
loop_
_entity.id
_entity.type
_entity.pdbx_description
1 polymer ?
#
loop_
_entity_poly.entity_id
_entity_poly.type
_entity_poly.pdbx_seq_one_letter_code
_entity_poly.pdbx_strand_id
1 'polypeptide(L)'
;MSNIAGKAYAMNVITPIRWYMTWINKVIFWVAQKRPSTLKGLMTLSLIHYARWVIIGRNQFPHLSPHQPKEKLHYSYMLFFSNFNGSWAQYVDSFTFAIPSGLDLFWKWNIRYPKSVPLTPFHSYIQSNQIQTDHYYTAYPLASANDVKAASRVKAALIDFDARCSEAEPEEFMKQYKALLRGLQHDLGDMQPTPIISLAEQAKGH
;
A
#
# COMPACT_ATOMS: atom_id res chain seq x y z
N MET A 1 -14.02 -15.12 -3.94
CA MET A 1 -13.74 -13.72 -4.34
C MET A 1 -12.31 -13.41 -3.95
N SER A 2 -11.61 -12.62 -4.77
CA SER A 2 -10.15 -12.48 -4.71
C SER A 2 -9.75 -11.22 -3.96
N ASN A 3 -8.55 -11.20 -3.38
CA ASN A 3 -7.93 -10.01 -2.79
C ASN A 3 -7.38 -9.05 -3.85
N ILE A 4 -7.98 -9.07 -5.04
CA ILE A 4 -7.63 -8.34 -6.24
C ILE A 4 -8.87 -7.61 -6.73
N ALA A 5 -8.72 -6.32 -7.02
CA ALA A 5 -9.74 -5.52 -7.67
C ALA A 5 -9.09 -4.71 -8.81
N GLY A 6 -9.24 -5.22 -10.04
CA GLY A 6 -8.62 -4.67 -11.24
C GLY A 6 -7.10 -4.62 -11.14
N LYS A 7 -6.49 -3.43 -11.07
CA LYS A 7 -5.04 -3.22 -10.93
C LYS A 7 -4.52 -3.28 -9.50
N ALA A 8 -5.41 -3.33 -8.50
CA ALA A 8 -5.03 -3.24 -7.09
C ALA A 8 -5.08 -4.62 -6.39
N TYR A 9 -4.08 -4.89 -5.55
CA TYR A 9 -4.01 -6.04 -4.64
C TYR A 9 -4.10 -5.56 -3.19
N ALA A 10 -4.83 -6.30 -2.36
CA ALA A 10 -4.97 -6.05 -0.93
C ALA A 10 -4.29 -7.15 -0.10
N MET A 11 -3.35 -6.73 0.74
CA MET A 11 -2.60 -7.61 1.64
C MET A 11 -2.90 -7.26 3.10
N ASN A 12 -3.20 -8.30 3.89
CA ASN A 12 -3.36 -8.22 5.34
C ASN A 12 -2.38 -9.19 6.01
N VAL A 13 -1.53 -8.70 6.89
CA VAL A 13 -0.56 -9.51 7.63
C VAL A 13 -0.77 -9.29 9.11
N ILE A 14 -0.88 -10.38 9.88
CA ILE A 14 -0.98 -10.33 11.34
C ILE A 14 0.24 -10.99 11.97
N THR A 15 1.02 -10.24 12.74
CA THR A 15 2.22 -10.77 13.40
C THR A 15 2.12 -10.64 14.91
N PRO A 16 2.37 -11.70 15.68
CA PRO A 16 2.33 -11.63 17.13
C PRO A 16 3.56 -10.91 17.69
N ILE A 17 3.35 -10.10 18.72
CA ILE A 17 4.37 -9.40 19.51
C ILE A 17 4.25 -9.86 20.96
N ARG A 18 5.38 -10.09 21.62
CA ARG A 18 5.38 -10.28 23.08
C ARG A 18 4.70 -9.10 23.75
N TRP A 19 3.66 -9.35 24.54
CA TRP A 19 2.80 -8.27 25.06
C TRP A 19 3.59 -7.20 25.85
N TYR A 20 4.65 -7.61 26.55
CA TYR A 20 5.52 -6.70 27.30
C TYR A 20 6.50 -5.89 26.43
N MET A 21 6.69 -6.25 25.16
CA MET A 21 7.50 -5.48 24.19
C MET A 21 6.67 -4.52 23.34
N THR A 22 5.33 -4.61 23.43
CA THR A 22 4.40 -3.84 22.60
C THR A 22 4.59 -2.32 22.73
N TRP A 23 4.96 -1.83 23.91
CA TRP A 23 5.20 -0.41 24.14
C TRP A 23 6.39 0.13 23.32
N ILE A 24 7.42 -0.70 23.09
CA ILE A 24 8.58 -0.31 22.27
C ILE A 24 8.13 -0.05 20.84
N ASN A 25 7.36 -0.95 20.24
CA ASN A 25 6.81 -0.74 18.90
C ASN A 25 5.93 0.52 18.85
N LYS A 26 5.08 0.77 19.86
CA LYS A 26 4.26 1.99 19.92
C LYS A 26 5.10 3.26 19.93
N VAL A 27 6.20 3.28 20.68
CA VAL A 27 7.15 4.41 20.69
C VAL A 27 7.83 4.57 19.33
N ILE A 28 8.30 3.47 18.73
CA ILE A 28 8.90 3.49 17.38
C ILE A 28 7.92 4.11 16.36
N PHE A 29 6.67 3.65 16.33
CA PHE A 29 5.67 4.19 15.42
C PHE A 29 5.32 5.66 15.71
N TRP A 30 5.26 6.05 16.98
CA TRP A 30 5.05 7.45 17.35
C TRP A 30 6.19 8.35 16.86
N VAL A 31 7.45 7.93 17.03
CA VAL A 31 8.61 8.67 16.51
C VAL A 31 8.60 8.72 14.99
N ALA A 32 8.34 7.59 14.31
CA ALA A 32 8.28 7.52 12.85
C ALA A 32 7.18 8.44 12.28
N GLN A 33 6.04 8.54 12.96
CA GLN A 33 4.96 9.46 12.57
C GLN A 33 5.36 10.94 12.72
N LYS A 34 6.18 11.28 13.72
CA LYS A 34 6.69 12.65 13.93
C LYS A 34 7.88 12.99 13.04
N ARG A 35 8.59 12.00 12.50
CA ARG A 35 9.77 12.18 11.64
C ARG A 35 9.57 11.45 10.30
N PRO A 36 8.76 11.99 9.38
CA PRO A 36 8.40 11.32 8.13
C PRO A 36 9.59 11.06 7.19
N SER A 37 10.76 11.67 7.43
CA SER A 37 11.99 11.38 6.70
C SER A 37 12.41 9.91 6.77
N THR A 38 12.08 9.20 7.86
CA THR A 38 12.35 7.76 8.01
C THR A 38 11.48 6.89 7.09
N LEU A 39 10.44 7.46 6.49
CA LEU A 39 9.50 6.79 5.57
C LEU A 39 9.69 7.25 4.12
N LYS A 40 10.71 8.05 3.80
CA LYS A 40 10.93 8.56 2.43
C LYS A 40 11.06 7.44 1.39
N GLY A 41 11.74 6.34 1.73
CA GLY A 41 11.86 5.17 0.85
C GLY A 41 10.51 4.50 0.51
N LEU A 42 9.51 4.62 1.39
CA LEU A 42 8.14 4.15 1.12
C LEU A 42 7.39 5.10 0.19
N MET A 43 7.62 6.41 0.29
CA MET A 43 6.98 7.40 -0.58
C MET A 43 7.49 7.31 -2.03
N THR A 44 8.74 6.87 -2.21
CA THR A 44 9.33 6.64 -3.54
C THR A 44 8.80 5.38 -4.23
N LEU A 45 8.22 4.44 -3.47
CA LEU A 45 7.49 3.30 -4.01
C LEU A 45 6.11 3.79 -4.50
N SER A 46 6.07 4.29 -5.73
CA SER A 46 4.87 4.87 -6.37
C SER A 46 3.71 3.88 -6.55
N LEU A 47 3.95 2.59 -6.30
CA LEU A 47 3.02 1.48 -6.39
C LEU A 47 2.06 1.34 -5.21
N ILE A 48 2.34 1.96 -4.06
CA ILE A 48 1.52 1.82 -2.84
C ILE A 48 0.36 2.82 -2.88
N HIS A 49 -0.88 2.32 -2.75
CA HIS A 49 -2.07 3.15 -2.60
C HIS A 49 -2.21 3.59 -1.14
N TYR A 50 -2.05 2.64 -0.23
CA TYR A 50 -2.18 2.83 1.20
C TYR A 50 -1.42 1.74 1.95
N ALA A 51 -0.84 2.10 3.09
CA ALA A 51 -0.19 1.16 4.00
C ALA A 51 -0.44 1.62 5.44
N ARG A 52 -0.79 0.70 6.33
CA ARG A 52 -1.09 1.00 7.74
C ARG A 52 -0.62 -0.11 8.66
N TRP A 53 -0.01 0.30 9.76
CA TRP A 53 0.28 -0.54 10.90
C TRP A 53 -0.69 -0.22 12.04
N VAL A 54 -1.24 -1.25 12.67
CA VAL A 54 -2.11 -1.16 13.82
C VAL A 54 -1.65 -2.18 14.85
N ILE A 55 -1.52 -1.76 16.11
CA ILE A 55 -1.17 -2.66 17.21
C ILE A 55 -2.40 -2.84 18.10
N ILE A 56 -2.87 -4.07 18.22
CA ILE A 56 -3.96 -4.47 19.11
C ILE A 56 -3.35 -5.22 20.29
N GLY A 57 -3.47 -4.66 21.49
CA GLY A 57 -3.04 -5.32 22.71
C GLY A 57 -3.87 -6.57 23.01
N ARG A 58 -3.29 -7.53 23.73
CA ARG A 58 -3.95 -8.80 24.09
C ARG A 58 -5.35 -8.67 24.72
N ASN A 59 -5.62 -7.55 25.40
CA ASN A 59 -6.90 -7.27 26.08
C ASN A 59 -7.72 -6.18 25.35
N GLN A 60 -7.38 -5.87 24.10
CA GLN A 60 -7.98 -4.77 23.32
C GLN A 60 -8.77 -5.26 22.11
N PHE A 61 -8.98 -6.58 21.98
CA PHE A 61 -9.86 -7.13 20.95
C PHE A 61 -11.32 -6.71 21.21
N PRO A 62 -12.11 -6.51 20.14
CA PRO A 62 -13.51 -6.10 20.28
C PRO A 62 -14.32 -7.07 21.14
N HIS A 63 -15.08 -6.52 22.08
CA HIS A 63 -16.03 -7.22 22.93
C HIS A 63 -17.40 -6.54 22.75
N LEU A 64 -18.13 -7.01 21.74
CA LEU A 64 -19.32 -6.36 21.17
C LEU A 64 -20.61 -6.62 21.95
N SER A 65 -20.61 -7.61 22.85
CA SER A 65 -21.76 -7.97 23.68
C SER A 65 -21.30 -8.47 25.05
N PRO A 66 -22.03 -8.20 26.15
CA PRO A 66 -21.75 -8.79 27.46
C PRO A 66 -21.73 -10.32 27.48
N HIS A 67 -22.41 -10.96 26.52
CA HIS A 67 -22.46 -12.42 26.38
C HIS A 67 -21.30 -12.99 25.57
N GLN A 68 -20.51 -12.16 24.91
CA GLN A 68 -19.34 -12.60 24.15
C GLN A 68 -18.22 -12.99 25.13
N PRO A 69 -17.65 -14.20 25.09
CA PRO A 69 -16.49 -14.51 25.91
C PRO A 69 -15.31 -13.60 25.53
N LYS A 70 -14.56 -13.13 26.53
CA LYS A 70 -13.34 -12.37 26.28
C LYS A 70 -12.22 -13.32 25.83
N GLU A 71 -11.51 -12.92 24.79
CA GLU A 71 -10.34 -13.64 24.29
C GLU A 71 -9.23 -13.72 25.35
N LYS A 72 -8.59 -14.89 25.47
CA LYS A 72 -7.43 -15.11 26.34
C LYS A 72 -6.16 -15.22 25.50
N LEU A 73 -5.61 -14.06 25.12
CA LEU A 73 -4.48 -13.98 24.20
C LEU A 73 -3.13 -13.89 24.93
N HIS A 74 -2.16 -14.69 24.48
CA HIS A 74 -0.78 -14.65 25.00
C HIS A 74 0.05 -13.48 24.44
N TYR A 75 -0.31 -12.99 23.25
CA TYR A 75 0.43 -11.97 22.51
C TYR A 75 -0.43 -10.73 22.26
N SER A 76 0.23 -9.60 22.05
CA SER A 76 -0.37 -8.49 21.29
C SER A 76 -0.17 -8.78 19.81
N TYR A 77 -0.96 -8.16 18.94
CA TYR A 77 -0.91 -8.41 17.51
C TYR A 77 -0.68 -7.12 16.75
N MET A 78 0.24 -7.16 15.80
CA MET A 78 0.45 -6.09 14.84
C MET A 78 -0.19 -6.49 13.53
N LEU A 79 -1.15 -5.67 13.09
CA LEU A 79 -1.77 -5.79 11.79
C LEU A 79 -1.08 -4.82 10.85
N PHE A 80 -0.62 -5.35 9.73
CA PHE A 80 -0.15 -4.57 8.60
C PHE A 80 -1.13 -4.78 7.44
N PHE A 81 -1.72 -3.67 6.98
CA PHE A 81 -2.58 -3.66 5.81
C PHE A 81 -1.94 -2.81 4.72
N SER A 82 -1.94 -3.30 3.49
CA SER A 82 -1.55 -2.48 2.35
C SER A 82 -2.30 -2.82 1.06
N ASN A 83 -2.59 -1.77 0.30
CA ASN A 83 -3.13 -1.83 -1.04
C ASN A 83 -2.08 -1.31 -2.02
N PHE A 84 -1.86 -2.01 -3.12
CA PHE A 84 -0.81 -1.67 -4.07
C PHE A 84 -1.08 -2.17 -5.49
N ASN A 85 -0.31 -1.67 -6.45
CA ASN A 85 -0.24 -2.20 -7.80
C ASN A 85 0.94 -3.18 -7.97
N GLY A 86 0.74 -4.22 -8.78
CA GLY A 86 1.76 -5.25 -9.06
C GLY A 86 1.46 -6.60 -8.39
N SER A 87 2.37 -7.56 -8.56
CA SER A 87 2.24 -8.88 -7.92
C SER A 87 2.65 -8.84 -6.44
N TRP A 88 2.21 -9.84 -5.69
CA TRP A 88 2.60 -10.01 -4.28
C TRP A 88 4.13 -10.08 -4.13
N ALA A 89 4.80 -10.90 -4.94
CA ALA A 89 6.25 -11.05 -4.87
C ALA A 89 6.99 -9.74 -5.19
N GLN A 90 6.58 -9.05 -6.28
CA GLN A 90 7.15 -7.75 -6.65
C GLN A 90 7.01 -6.72 -5.53
N TYR A 91 5.87 -6.73 -4.84
CA TYR A 91 5.62 -5.83 -3.73
C TYR A 91 6.52 -6.14 -2.53
N VAL A 92 6.57 -7.40 -2.09
CA VAL A 92 7.39 -7.80 -0.94
C VAL A 92 8.87 -7.53 -1.22
N ASP A 93 9.36 -7.82 -2.43
CA ASP A 93 10.72 -7.51 -2.88
C ASP A 93 10.99 -6.01 -2.84
N SER A 94 10.06 -5.21 -3.38
CA SER A 94 10.18 -3.74 -3.40
C SER A 94 10.30 -3.16 -2.00
N PHE A 95 9.60 -3.73 -1.01
CA PHE A 95 9.69 -3.33 0.38
C PHE A 95 11.07 -3.65 0.97
N THR A 96 11.58 -4.86 0.74
CA THR A 96 12.92 -5.24 1.20
C THR A 96 14.02 -4.38 0.57
N PHE A 97 13.89 -4.02 -0.71
CA PHE A 97 14.91 -3.19 -1.38
C PHE A 97 14.83 -1.72 -1.01
N ALA A 98 13.63 -1.15 -0.88
CA ALA A 98 13.47 0.28 -0.64
C ALA A 98 13.70 0.68 0.82
N ILE A 99 13.27 -0.14 1.78
CA ILE A 99 13.30 0.19 3.22
C ILE A 99 13.65 -1.00 4.15
N PRO A 100 14.75 -1.73 3.92
CA PRO A 100 15.08 -2.91 4.74
C PRO A 100 15.23 -2.56 6.23
N SER A 101 15.91 -1.46 6.54
CA SER A 101 16.09 -0.99 7.92
C SER A 101 14.78 -0.55 8.58
N GLY A 102 13.84 -0.01 7.80
CA GLY A 102 12.51 0.38 8.28
C GLY A 102 11.65 -0.84 8.63
N LEU A 103 11.65 -1.85 7.76
CA LEU A 103 10.99 -3.14 8.02
C LEU A 103 11.55 -3.79 9.28
N ASP A 104 12.89 -3.86 9.39
CA ASP A 104 13.55 -4.40 10.57
C ASP A 104 13.17 -3.62 11.82
N LEU A 105 13.14 -2.28 11.76
CA LEU A 105 12.73 -1.45 12.90
C LEU A 105 11.30 -1.75 13.35
N PHE A 106 10.35 -1.93 12.42
CA PHE A 106 8.95 -2.19 12.76
C PHE A 106 8.69 -3.62 13.20
N TRP A 107 9.38 -4.62 12.62
CA TRP A 107 9.13 -6.03 12.90
C TRP A 107 10.08 -6.71 13.88
N LYS A 108 11.21 -6.09 14.26
CA LYS A 108 12.24 -6.68 15.14
C LYS A 108 11.73 -7.41 16.38
N TRP A 109 10.66 -6.90 17.00
CA TRP A 109 10.08 -7.46 18.23
C TRP A 109 8.91 -8.43 18.01
N ASN A 110 8.58 -8.72 16.76
CA ASN A 110 7.57 -9.70 16.41
C ASN A 110 8.18 -11.11 16.52
N ILE A 111 7.35 -12.06 16.91
CA ILE A 111 7.77 -13.44 17.11
C ILE A 111 8.29 -14.00 15.78
N ARG A 112 9.48 -14.61 15.81
CA ARG A 112 10.14 -15.31 14.69
C ARG A 112 10.39 -14.45 13.46
N TYR A 113 10.43 -13.12 13.59
CA TYR A 113 10.78 -12.26 12.48
C TYR A 113 12.22 -12.56 11.99
N PRO A 114 12.43 -12.90 10.70
CA PRO A 114 13.71 -13.39 10.20
C PRO A 114 14.68 -12.29 9.73
N LYS A 115 14.33 -11.01 9.93
CA LYS A 115 14.86 -9.84 9.22
C LYS A 115 14.32 -9.71 7.79
N SER A 116 14.41 -8.50 7.22
CA SER A 116 13.91 -8.21 5.87
C SER A 116 14.83 -8.77 4.78
N VAL A 117 16.09 -9.07 5.13
CA VAL A 117 17.12 -9.67 4.28
C VAL A 117 17.73 -10.86 5.03
N PRO A 118 17.88 -12.05 4.41
CA PRO A 118 17.61 -12.37 3.00
C PRO A 118 16.11 -12.48 2.65
N LEU A 119 15.78 -12.37 1.35
CA LEU A 119 14.40 -12.30 0.85
C LEU A 119 13.57 -13.55 1.16
N THR A 120 14.09 -14.74 0.90
CA THR A 120 13.29 -15.99 0.98
C THR A 120 12.70 -16.25 2.38
N PRO A 121 13.46 -16.12 3.49
CA PRO A 121 12.86 -16.23 4.83
C PRO A 121 11.83 -15.14 5.11
N PHE A 122 12.06 -13.91 4.65
CA PHE A 122 11.11 -12.82 4.83
C PHE A 122 9.80 -13.06 4.06
N HIS A 123 9.87 -13.48 2.80
CA HIS A 123 8.71 -13.91 2.00
C HIS A 123 7.92 -15.00 2.72
N SER A 124 8.61 -16.05 3.17
CA SER A 124 7.99 -17.17 3.90
C SER A 124 7.32 -16.69 5.18
N TYR A 125 7.94 -15.74 5.90
CA TYR A 125 7.38 -15.13 7.09
C TYR A 125 6.11 -14.32 6.79
N ILE A 126 6.11 -13.47 5.76
CA ILE A 126 4.92 -12.70 5.37
C ILE A 126 3.80 -13.64 4.92
N GLN A 127 4.09 -14.62 4.07
CA GLN A 127 3.11 -15.59 3.59
C GLN A 127 2.48 -16.39 4.74
N SER A 128 3.28 -16.84 5.71
CA SER A 128 2.79 -17.60 6.87
C SER A 128 1.92 -16.78 7.83
N ASN A 129 2.05 -15.46 7.81
CA ASN A 129 1.32 -14.53 8.68
C ASN A 129 0.23 -13.75 7.92
N GLN A 130 0.04 -14.03 6.62
CA GLN A 130 -0.96 -13.35 5.81
C GLN A 130 -2.35 -13.94 6.07
N ILE A 131 -3.31 -13.05 6.30
CA ILE A 131 -4.73 -13.41 6.36
C ILE A 131 -5.30 -13.25 4.95
N GLN A 132 -6.08 -14.24 4.51
CA GLN A 132 -6.81 -14.16 3.26
C GLN A 132 -7.85 -13.04 3.31
N THR A 133 -7.83 -12.16 2.31
CA THR A 133 -8.84 -11.10 2.17
C THR A 133 -9.98 -11.63 1.31
N ASP A 134 -11.13 -11.92 1.91
CA ASP A 134 -12.29 -12.49 1.19
C ASP A 134 -12.99 -11.46 0.30
N HIS A 135 -13.01 -10.20 0.75
CA HIS A 135 -13.64 -9.09 0.05
C HIS A 135 -12.73 -7.86 0.04
N TYR A 136 -12.46 -7.34 -1.15
CA TYR A 136 -11.74 -6.10 -1.35
C TYR A 136 -12.47 -5.19 -2.33
N TYR A 137 -12.65 -3.93 -1.93
CA TYR A 137 -13.30 -2.90 -2.73
C TYR A 137 -12.32 -1.76 -3.01
N THR A 138 -12.36 -1.25 -4.24
CA THR A 138 -11.67 -0.04 -4.67
C THR A 138 -12.61 0.77 -5.56
N ALA A 139 -12.60 2.09 -5.40
CA ALA A 139 -13.42 2.99 -6.21
C ALA A 139 -12.95 3.07 -7.66
N TYR A 140 -11.66 2.80 -7.92
CA TYR A 140 -11.04 2.91 -9.24
C TYR A 140 -10.30 1.61 -9.59
N PRO A 141 -11.01 0.49 -9.84
CA PRO A 141 -10.36 -0.80 -10.08
C PRO A 141 -9.45 -0.79 -11.31
N LEU A 142 -9.76 0.04 -12.31
CA LEU A 142 -8.98 0.14 -13.54
C LEU A 142 -7.83 1.15 -13.46
N ALA A 143 -7.61 1.78 -12.30
CA ALA A 143 -6.58 2.79 -12.11
C ALA A 143 -5.50 2.32 -11.13
N SER A 144 -4.24 2.63 -11.46
CA SER A 144 -3.12 2.57 -10.53
C SER A 144 -3.08 3.82 -9.65
N ALA A 145 -2.29 3.79 -8.57
CA ALA A 145 -2.05 5.00 -7.78
C ALA A 145 -1.43 6.12 -8.62
N ASN A 146 -0.64 5.76 -9.63
CA ASN A 146 -0.04 6.72 -10.55
C ASN A 146 -1.06 7.28 -11.54
N ASP A 147 -1.99 6.47 -12.03
CA ASP A 147 -3.08 6.93 -12.91
C ASP A 147 -3.97 7.96 -12.19
N VAL A 148 -4.30 7.72 -10.91
CA VAL A 148 -5.09 8.68 -10.12
C VAL A 148 -4.33 9.99 -9.90
N LYS A 149 -3.03 9.93 -9.59
CA LYS A 149 -2.18 11.13 -9.45
C LYS A 149 -2.05 11.88 -10.78
N ALA A 150 -1.91 11.16 -11.88
CA ALA A 150 -1.82 11.70 -13.23
C ALA A 150 -3.13 12.40 -13.64
N ALA A 151 -4.28 11.76 -13.41
CA ALA A 151 -5.59 12.36 -13.64
C ALA A 151 -5.78 13.66 -12.84
N SER A 152 -5.28 13.73 -11.60
CA SER A 152 -5.29 14.97 -10.82
C SER A 152 -4.44 16.08 -11.45
N ARG A 153 -3.28 15.76 -12.04
CA ARG A 153 -2.44 16.72 -12.76
C ARG A 153 -3.10 17.19 -14.06
N VAL A 154 -3.65 16.27 -14.83
CA VAL A 154 -4.41 16.56 -16.06
C VAL A 154 -5.57 17.50 -15.76
N LYS A 155 -6.36 17.21 -14.72
CA LYS A 155 -7.48 18.07 -14.29
C LYS A 155 -7.00 19.49 -13.94
N ALA A 156 -5.95 19.62 -13.13
CA ALA A 156 -5.42 20.92 -12.75
C ALA A 156 -4.92 21.70 -13.97
N ALA A 157 -4.15 21.06 -14.84
CA ALA A 157 -3.61 21.68 -16.04
C ALA A 157 -4.69 22.11 -17.04
N LEU A 158 -5.79 21.35 -17.15
CA LEU A 158 -6.95 21.73 -17.97
C LEU A 158 -7.69 22.95 -17.40
N ILE A 159 -7.89 23.02 -16.07
CA ILE A 159 -8.49 24.19 -15.41
C ILE A 159 -7.62 25.43 -15.62
N ASP A 160 -6.30 25.31 -15.44
CA ASP A 160 -5.37 26.43 -15.66
C ASP A 160 -5.25 26.83 -17.13
N PHE A 161 -5.45 25.89 -18.05
CA PHE A 161 -5.51 26.18 -19.48
C PHE A 161 -6.79 26.94 -19.84
N ASP A 162 -7.95 26.47 -19.38
CA ASP A 162 -9.25 27.12 -19.60
C ASP A 162 -9.26 28.56 -19.08
N ALA A 163 -8.74 28.79 -17.87
CA ALA A 163 -8.64 30.12 -17.28
C ALA A 163 -7.75 31.10 -18.07
N ARG A 164 -6.75 30.60 -18.83
CA ARG A 164 -5.81 31.43 -19.60
C ARG A 164 -6.19 31.59 -21.06
N CYS A 165 -6.91 30.62 -21.63
CA CYS A 165 -7.10 30.51 -23.08
C CYS A 165 -8.57 30.54 -23.51
N SER A 166 -9.53 30.66 -22.59
CA SER A 166 -10.97 30.73 -22.89
C SER A 166 -11.33 31.83 -23.89
N GLU A 167 -10.69 32.99 -23.77
CA GLU A 167 -10.90 34.16 -24.65
C GLU A 167 -9.74 34.39 -25.64
N ALA A 168 -8.89 33.36 -25.86
CA ALA A 168 -7.75 33.50 -26.76
C ALA A 168 -8.17 33.39 -28.24
N GLU A 169 -7.49 34.13 -29.11
CA GLU A 169 -7.65 33.98 -30.56
C GLU A 169 -7.35 32.54 -31.03
N PRO A 170 -8.01 32.02 -32.07
CA PRO A 170 -7.94 30.61 -32.47
C PRO A 170 -6.51 30.07 -32.69
N GLU A 171 -5.62 30.90 -33.25
CA GLU A 171 -4.23 30.50 -33.49
C GLU A 171 -3.44 30.34 -32.18
N GLU A 172 -3.62 31.26 -31.23
CA GLU A 172 -2.96 31.19 -29.94
C GLU A 172 -3.55 30.07 -29.08
N PHE A 173 -4.87 29.86 -29.13
CA PHE A 173 -5.51 28.69 -28.51
C PHE A 173 -4.89 27.39 -29.01
N MET A 174 -4.78 27.21 -30.33
CA MET A 174 -4.22 25.98 -30.93
C MET A 174 -2.76 25.76 -30.52
N LYS A 175 -1.96 26.83 -30.47
CA LYS A 175 -0.57 26.78 -30.03
C LYS A 175 -0.46 26.37 -28.56
N GLN A 176 -1.26 26.96 -27.68
CA GLN A 176 -1.26 26.63 -26.24
C GLN A 176 -1.82 25.23 -25.99
N TYR A 177 -2.85 24.81 -26.72
CA TYR A 177 -3.40 23.45 -26.65
C TYR A 177 -2.35 22.38 -27.03
N LYS A 178 -1.58 22.60 -28.11
CA LYS A 178 -0.47 21.71 -28.48
C LYS A 178 0.64 21.69 -27.42
N ALA A 179 0.90 22.80 -26.73
CA ALA A 179 1.84 22.84 -25.61
C ALA A 179 1.31 22.02 -24.42
N LEU A 180 0.03 22.18 -24.07
CA LEU A 180 -0.64 21.42 -23.02
C LEU A 180 -0.59 19.91 -23.30
N LEU A 181 -1.00 19.47 -24.50
CA LEU A 181 -0.98 18.05 -24.88
C LEU A 181 0.42 17.44 -24.76
N ARG A 182 1.46 18.14 -25.24
CA ARG A 182 2.84 17.68 -25.10
C ARG A 182 3.28 17.57 -23.65
N GLY A 183 2.84 18.50 -22.80
CA GLY A 183 3.12 18.47 -21.36
C GLY A 183 2.42 17.32 -20.63
N LEU A 184 1.23 16.92 -21.08
CA LEU A 184 0.40 15.91 -20.43
C LEU A 184 0.53 14.50 -21.02
N GLN A 185 1.33 14.29 -22.07
CA GLN A 185 1.41 13.02 -22.81
C GLN A 185 1.76 11.79 -21.94
N HIS A 186 2.45 11.99 -20.81
CA HIS A 186 2.84 10.91 -19.88
C HIS A 186 1.82 10.69 -18.75
N ASP A 187 0.77 11.51 -18.70
CA ASP A 187 -0.26 11.47 -17.65
C ASP A 187 -1.59 10.84 -18.12
N LEU A 188 -1.65 10.38 -19.37
CA LEU A 188 -2.81 9.72 -19.97
C LEU A 188 -2.64 8.18 -19.91
N GLY A 189 -2.70 7.62 -18.70
CA GLY A 189 -2.55 6.19 -18.46
C GLY A 189 -3.74 5.35 -18.92
N ASP A 190 -3.49 4.07 -19.24
CA ASP A 190 -4.53 3.14 -19.68
C ASP A 190 -5.47 2.71 -18.55
N MET A 191 -6.77 2.92 -18.69
CA MET A 191 -7.78 2.54 -17.72
C MET A 191 -8.34 1.14 -17.97
N GLN A 192 -7.46 0.13 -17.99
CA GLN A 192 -7.81 -1.27 -18.26
C GLN A 192 -7.28 -2.22 -17.19
N PRO A 193 -7.85 -3.44 -17.04
CA PRO A 193 -7.27 -4.46 -16.17
C PRO A 193 -5.84 -4.76 -16.63
N THR A 194 -4.85 -4.56 -15.76
CA THR A 194 -3.49 -5.05 -16.00
C THR A 194 -3.38 -6.44 -15.39
N PRO A 195 -2.66 -7.39 -16.01
CA PRO A 195 -2.51 -8.71 -15.42
C PRO A 195 -1.86 -8.59 -14.04
N ILE A 196 -2.61 -8.85 -12.97
CA ILE A 196 -1.99 -9.08 -11.67
C ILE A 196 -1.42 -10.50 -11.73
N ILE A 197 -0.12 -10.59 -12.01
CA ILE A 197 0.61 -11.86 -12.22
C ILE A 197 0.49 -12.82 -11.02
N SER A 198 0.07 -12.35 -9.84
CA SER A 198 -0.05 -13.18 -8.63
C SER A 198 -1.01 -14.37 -8.76
N LEU A 199 -2.03 -14.31 -9.64
CA LEU A 199 -2.91 -15.46 -9.86
C LEU A 199 -2.25 -16.56 -10.70
N ALA A 200 -1.28 -16.23 -11.57
CA ALA A 200 -0.60 -17.21 -12.41
C ALA A 200 0.43 -18.05 -11.63
N GLU A 201 0.95 -17.54 -10.51
CA GLU A 201 1.83 -18.31 -9.61
C GLU A 201 1.04 -19.24 -8.70
N GLN A 202 -0.14 -18.83 -8.20
CA GLN A 202 -0.99 -19.69 -7.37
C GLN A 202 -1.68 -20.81 -8.18
N ALA A 203 -1.94 -20.61 -9.48
CA ALA A 203 -2.49 -21.65 -10.35
C ALA A 203 -1.47 -22.74 -10.75
N LYS A 204 -0.18 -22.59 -10.39
CA LYS A 204 0.90 -23.55 -10.70
C LYS A 204 1.23 -24.51 -9.55
N GLY A 205 0.46 -24.50 -8.47
CA GLY A 205 0.71 -25.32 -7.29
C GLY A 205 -0.49 -26.16 -6.87
N HIS A 206 -0.77 -27.22 -7.64
CA HIS A 206 -1.45 -28.43 -7.16
C HIS A 206 -0.64 -29.64 -7.61
#